data_AF-A0A526VHI6-F1
#
_entry.id   AF-A0A526VHI6-F1
#
_cell.length_a   1.000
_cell.length_b   1.000
_cell.length_c   1.000
_cell.angle_alpha   90.00
_cell.angle_beta   90.00
_cell.angle_gamma   90.00
#
_symmetry.space_group_name_H-M   'P 1'
#
loop_
_entity.id
_entity.type
_entity.pdbx_description
1 polymer ?
#
loop_
_entity_poly.entity_id
_entity_poly.type
_entity_poly.pdbx_seq_one_letter_code
_entity_poly.pdbx_strand_id
1 'polypeptide(L)'
;GRRGRVWATPEGNLAATLLVITKAELRLAATLGFVAGLALADALDAVVPKGRIAIGLDGGSEGKNRFELKWPNDVLASGAKLAGILLE
;
A
#
# COMPACT_ATOMS: atom_id res chain seq x y z
N GLY A 1 11.61 1.24 -8.13
CA GLY A 1 11.21 0.55 -6.88
C GLY A 1 12.28 0.71 -5.81
N ARG A 2 12.03 0.27 -4.57
CA ARG A 2 12.98 0.49 -3.45
C ARG A 2 14.33 -0.20 -3.67
N ARG A 3 15.40 0.45 -3.19
CA ARG A 3 16.79 -0.06 -3.22
C ARG A 3 17.26 -0.43 -4.63
N GLY A 4 16.94 0.40 -5.62
CA GLY A 4 17.35 0.20 -7.01
C GLY A 4 16.61 -0.91 -7.76
N ARG A 5 15.64 -1.60 -7.14
CA ARG A 5 14.85 -2.63 -7.84
C ARG A 5 13.87 -1.98 -8.82
N VAL A 6 13.79 -2.54 -10.02
CA VAL A 6 12.82 -2.13 -11.04
C VAL A 6 11.39 -2.42 -10.56
N TRP A 7 10.46 -1.51 -10.85
CA TRP A 7 9.02 -1.72 -10.67
C TRP A 7 8.38 -1.79 -12.05
N ALA A 8 7.91 -2.97 -12.45
CA ALA A 8 7.26 -3.16 -13.74
C ALA A 8 5.84 -2.60 -13.72
N THR A 9 5.49 -1.85 -14.75
CA THR A 9 4.17 -1.20 -14.91
C THR A 9 3.64 -1.44 -16.32
N PRO A 10 3.23 -2.69 -16.63
CA PRO A 10 2.51 -2.95 -17.87
C PRO A 10 1.18 -2.19 -17.90
N GLU A 11 0.64 -2.01 -19.11
CA GLU A 11 -0.66 -1.39 -19.34
C GLU A 11 -1.76 -2.05 -18.48
N GLY A 12 -2.68 -1.22 -17.97
CA GLY A 12 -3.76 -1.64 -17.06
C GLY A 12 -3.42 -1.50 -15.57
N ASN A 13 -2.15 -1.30 -15.20
CA ASN A 13 -1.76 -0.97 -13.83
C ASN A 13 -1.81 0.54 -13.55
N LEU A 14 -2.00 0.89 -12.27
CA LEU A 14 -1.90 2.27 -11.79
C LEU A 14 -0.49 2.56 -11.26
N ALA A 15 0.14 3.60 -11.80
CA ALA A 15 1.31 4.24 -11.21
C ALA A 15 0.97 5.71 -10.91
N ALA A 16 1.03 6.09 -9.63
CA ALA A 16 0.65 7.43 -9.18
C ALA A 16 1.66 7.96 -8.15
N THR A 17 1.90 9.27 -8.19
CA THR A 17 2.77 10.00 -7.26
C THR A 17 2.03 11.21 -6.72
N LEU A 18 2.11 11.43 -5.41
CA LEU A 18 1.58 12.61 -4.74
C LEU A 18 2.74 13.40 -4.13
N LEU A 19 2.82 14.70 -4.46
CA LEU A 19 3.75 15.64 -3.83
C LEU A 19 3.07 16.33 -2.65
N VAL A 20 3.67 16.23 -1.47
CA VAL A 20 3.20 16.92 -0.25
C VAL A 20 4.29 17.87 0.23
N ILE A 21 3.99 19.17 0.24
CA ILE A 21 4.87 20.19 0.82
C ILE A 21 4.47 20.38 2.29
N THR A 22 5.38 20.07 3.21
CA THR A 22 5.11 20.15 4.65
C THR A 22 6.25 20.85 5.39
N LYS A 23 5.91 21.49 6.51
CA LYS A 23 6.87 22.05 7.48
C LYS A 23 7.16 21.08 8.63
N ALA A 24 6.58 19.88 8.60
CA ALA A 24 6.79 18.86 9.61
C ALA A 24 8.26 18.41 9.65
N GLU A 25 8.73 18.00 10.82
CA GLU A 25 10.04 17.37 10.95
C GLU A 25 10.14 16.10 10.10
N LEU A 26 11.35 15.79 9.61
CA LEU A 26 11.61 14.61 8.78
C LEU A 26 11.12 13.29 9.42
N ARG A 27 11.25 13.17 10.75
CA ARG A 27 10.77 11.99 11.49
C ARG A 27 9.26 11.81 11.39
N LEU A 28 8.51 12.91 11.43
CA LEU A 28 7.06 12.88 11.27
C LEU A 28 6.67 12.68 9.81
N ALA A 29 7.36 13.34 8.88
CA ALA A 29 7.12 13.14 7.44
C ALA A 29 7.33 11.65 7.03
N ALA A 30 8.30 10.97 7.63
CA ALA A 30 8.54 9.54 7.39
C ALA A 30 7.35 8.64 7.75
N THR A 31 6.43 9.08 8.61
CA THR A 31 5.22 8.29 8.96
C THR A 31 4.14 8.34 7.88
N LEU A 32 4.26 9.22 6.88
CA LEU A 32 3.34 9.28 5.74
C LEU A 32 3.29 7.96 4.95
N GLY A 33 4.32 7.12 5.04
CA GLY A 33 4.28 5.76 4.50
C GLY A 33 3.15 4.90 5.11
N PHE A 34 2.86 5.08 6.41
CA PHE A 34 1.75 4.39 7.08
C PHE A 34 0.40 4.96 6.65
N VAL A 35 0.31 6.29 6.53
CA VAL A 35 -0.89 6.98 6.05
C VAL A 35 -1.22 6.54 4.62
N ALA A 36 -0.22 6.44 3.74
CA ALA A 36 -0.41 5.94 2.39
C ALA A 36 -0.89 4.48 2.35
N GLY A 37 -0.42 3.64 3.29
CA GLY A 37 -0.91 2.27 3.47
C GLY A 37 -2.41 2.23 3.78
N LEU A 38 -2.83 3.00 4.78
CA LEU A 38 -4.24 3.08 5.16
C LEU A 38 -5.11 3.69 4.05
N ALA A 39 -4.66 4.78 3.42
CA ALA A 39 -5.39 5.42 2.33
C ALA A 39 -5.59 4.49 1.12
N LEU A 40 -4.61 3.64 0.82
CA LEU A 40 -4.76 2.63 -0.23
C LEU A 40 -5.75 1.51 0.18
N ALA A 41 -5.76 1.11 1.46
CA ALA A 41 -6.76 0.18 1.96
C ALA A 41 -8.18 0.77 1.82
N ASP A 42 -8.39 2.03 2.23
CA ASP A 42 -9.67 2.73 2.09
C ASP A 42 -10.10 2.86 0.62
N ALA A 43 -9.16 3.17 -0.28
CA ALA A 43 -9.42 3.25 -1.71
C ALA A 43 -9.84 1.89 -2.30
N LEU A 44 -9.19 0.80 -1.88
CA LEU A 44 -9.55 -0.55 -2.31
C LEU A 44 -10.94 -0.97 -1.80
N ASP A 45 -11.33 -0.55 -0.60
CA ASP A 45 -12.67 -0.81 -0.05
C ASP A 45 -13.74 -0.14 -0.90
N ALA A 46 -13.50 1.13 -1.23
CA ALA A 46 -14.42 1.95 -2.00
C ALA A 46 -14.62 1.43 -3.43
N VAL A 47 -13.57 0.93 -4.08
CA VAL A 47 -13.64 0.46 -5.47
C VAL A 47 -13.91 -1.04 -5.60
N VAL A 48 -13.69 -1.82 -4.54
CA VAL A 48 -13.96 -3.27 -4.48
C VAL A 48 -14.81 -3.62 -3.25
N PRO A 49 -16.09 -3.18 -3.20
CA PRO A 49 -16.94 -3.28 -1.99
C PRO A 49 -17.30 -4.72 -1.57
N LYS A 50 -16.92 -5.74 -2.35
CA LYS A 50 -17.09 -7.16 -2.01
C LYS A 50 -15.78 -7.85 -1.58
N GLY A 51 -14.65 -7.14 -1.64
CA GLY A 51 -13.37 -7.63 -1.11
C GLY A 51 -13.37 -7.44 0.41
N ARG A 52 -13.15 -8.49 1.19
CA ARG A 52 -13.06 -8.33 2.66
C ARG A 52 -11.69 -7.76 3.01
N ILE A 53 -11.59 -6.49 3.38
CA ILE A 53 -10.31 -5.94 3.84
C ILE A 53 -10.01 -6.50 5.23
N ALA A 54 -8.88 -7.19 5.37
CA ALA A 54 -8.39 -7.65 6.65
C ALA A 54 -7.05 -6.96 6.91
N ILE A 55 -7.04 -6.04 7.87
CA ILE A 55 -5.81 -5.38 8.31
C ILE A 55 -5.07 -6.35 9.23
N GLY A 56 -4.36 -7.31 8.64
CA GLY A 56 -3.40 -8.16 9.35
C GLY A 56 -2.02 -7.53 9.29
N LEU A 57 -1.42 -7.23 10.44
CA LEU A 57 0.04 -7.17 10.51
C LEU A 57 0.54 -8.57 10.11
N ASP A 58 1.47 -8.61 9.17
CA ASP A 58 2.26 -9.80 8.81
C ASP A 58 1.60 -10.85 7.91
N GLY A 59 0.55 -10.52 7.16
CA GLY A 59 0.07 -11.42 6.09
C GLY A 59 -0.57 -12.73 6.60
N GLY A 60 -0.79 -12.84 7.91
CA GLY A 60 -1.00 -14.10 8.63
C GLY A 60 -2.45 -14.44 8.96
N SER A 61 -3.43 -13.64 8.54
CA SER A 61 -4.83 -14.03 8.70
C SER A 61 -5.11 -15.28 7.83
N GLU A 62 -6.21 -16.02 7.99
CA GLU A 62 -6.64 -17.04 7.00
C GLU A 62 -7.92 -16.62 6.28
N GLY A 63 -8.01 -16.81 4.95
CA GLY A 63 -9.18 -16.42 4.14
C GLY A 63 -8.87 -16.10 2.66
N LYS A 64 -9.76 -16.55 1.77
CA LYS A 64 -9.74 -16.25 0.33
C LYS A 64 -10.57 -14.96 0.11
N ASN A 65 -10.03 -13.98 -0.62
CA ASN A 65 -10.62 -12.64 -0.89
C ASN A 65 -10.39 -11.56 0.17
N ARG A 66 -9.12 -11.25 0.44
CA ARG A 66 -8.77 -10.11 1.30
C ARG A 66 -7.58 -9.29 0.83
N PHE A 67 -7.58 -8.02 1.21
CA PHE A 67 -6.45 -7.11 1.09
C PHE A 67 -5.78 -6.94 2.44
N GLU A 68 -4.44 -6.96 2.46
CA GLU A 68 -3.64 -6.90 3.69
C GLU A 68 -2.50 -5.89 3.56
N LEU A 69 -2.20 -5.18 4.65
CA LEU A 69 -1.07 -4.27 4.72
C LEU A 69 0.16 -5.00 5.26
N LYS A 70 1.07 -5.38 4.36
CA LYS A 70 2.38 -5.91 4.72
C LYS A 70 3.34 -4.75 5.01
N TRP A 71 3.64 -4.58 6.30
CA TRP A 71 4.59 -3.57 6.75
C TRP A 71 5.98 -3.78 6.11
N PRO A 72 6.69 -2.70 5.73
CA PRO A 72 6.34 -1.28 5.88
C PRO A 72 5.56 -0.64 4.73
N ASN A 73 5.38 -1.32 3.60
CA ASN A 73 5.09 -0.59 2.37
C ASN A 73 4.42 -1.41 1.25
N ASP A 74 3.93 -2.60 1.53
CA ASP A 74 3.33 -3.46 0.50
C ASP A 74 1.87 -3.75 0.85
N VAL A 75 0.99 -3.76 -0.16
CA VAL A 75 -0.36 -4.30 -0.03
C VAL A 75 -0.40 -5.66 -0.70
N LEU A 76 -0.97 -6.64 -0.01
CA LEU A 76 -1.19 -7.99 -0.52
C LEU A 76 -2.66 -8.20 -0.86
N ALA A 77 -2.92 -9.00 -1.89
CA ALA A 77 -4.23 -9.58 -2.19
C ALA A 77 -4.10 -11.10 -2.11
N SER A 78 -4.81 -11.73 -1.19
CA SER A 78 -4.73 -13.19 -0.95
C SER A 78 -3.28 -13.70 -0.81
N GLY A 79 -2.44 -12.97 -0.06
CA GLY A 79 -1.03 -13.30 0.18
C GLY A 79 -0.04 -12.92 -0.93
N ALA A 80 -0.51 -12.56 -2.13
CA ALA A 80 0.36 -12.11 -3.23
C ALA A 80 0.46 -10.57 -3.26
N LYS A 81 1.61 -10.03 -3.69
CA LYS A 81 1.81 -8.58 -3.75
C LYS A 81 0.91 -7.94 -4.82
N LEU A 82 0.07 -7.00 -4.38
CA LEU A 82 -0.82 -6.21 -5.23
C LEU A 82 -0.21 -4.84 -5.55
N ALA A 83 0.28 -4.14 -4.52
CA ALA A 83 0.80 -2.78 -4.66
C ALA A 83 2.06 -2.58 -3.83
N GLY A 84 2.88 -1.61 -4.24
CA GLY A 84 4.03 -1.14 -3.51
C GLY A 84 3.93 0.36 -3.26
N ILE A 85 4.21 0.78 -2.04
CA ILE A 85 4.28 2.16 -1.60
C ILE A 85 5.75 2.56 -1.51
N LEU A 86 6.06 3.74 -2.03
CA LEU A 86 7.38 4.35 -2.00
C LEU A 86 7.23 5.78 -1.47
N LEU A 87 7.94 6.06 -0.38
CA LEU A 87 8.09 7.40 0.17
C LEU A 87 9.54 7.84 -0.08
N GLU A 88 9.71 9.03 -0.64
CA GLU A 88 11.00 9.66 -0.97
C GLU A 88 11.13 11.01 -0.27
#